data_AF-A0A920WP12-F1
#
_entry.id   AF-A0A920WP12-F1
#
_cell.length_a   1.000
_cell.length_b   1.000
_cell.length_c   1.000
_cell.angle_alpha   90.00
_cell.angle_beta   90.00
_cell.angle_gamma   90.00
#
_symmetry.space_group_name_H-M   'P 1'
#
loop_
_entity.id
_entity.type
_entity.pdbx_description
1 polymer ?
#
loop_
_entity_poly.entity_id
_entity_poly.type
_entity_poly.pdbx_seq_one_letter_code
_entity_poly.pdbx_strand_id
1 'polypeptide(L)'
;MSETRAAWAELLEVLAEAGERFAGKEWMVVDDRDVAEAHRTIAHILQSGLVSHAEFDPERPVWRRIVTPTRKFSGDNAHAIYFEAPIRGDCTYRITGNLTQAVYTAFKSGGRRQRRLVPGPYRRDAQRHAV
;
A
#
# COMPACT_ATOMS: atom_id res chain seq x y z
N MET A 1 -5.63 -25.39 -15.20
CA MET A 1 -6.17 -24.48 -14.16
C MET A 1 -6.56 -23.17 -14.83
N SER A 2 -7.59 -22.48 -14.35
CA SER A 2 -7.89 -21.12 -14.85
C SER A 2 -6.82 -20.14 -14.34
N GLU A 3 -6.63 -19.03 -15.06
CA GLU A 3 -5.74 -17.94 -14.65
C GLU A 3 -6.08 -17.43 -13.25
N THR A 4 -7.36 -17.27 -12.93
CA THR A 4 -7.82 -16.89 -11.58
C THR A 4 -7.36 -17.87 -10.50
N ARG A 5 -7.38 -19.18 -10.78
CA ARG A 5 -6.92 -20.19 -9.80
C ARG A 5 -5.41 -20.16 -9.63
N ALA A 6 -4.65 -19.87 -10.68
CA ALA A 6 -3.21 -19.69 -10.60
C ALA A 6 -2.86 -18.44 -9.77
N ALA A 7 -3.46 -17.29 -10.09
CA ALA A 7 -3.25 -16.04 -9.35
C ALA A 7 -3.66 -16.14 -7.87
N TRP A 8 -4.70 -16.91 -7.56
CA TRP A 8 -5.08 -17.20 -6.19
C TRP A 8 -4.01 -18.01 -5.44
N ALA A 9 -3.46 -19.06 -6.08
CA ALA A 9 -2.38 -19.84 -5.48
C ALA A 9 -1.13 -18.98 -5.24
N GLU A 10 -0.74 -18.15 -6.21
CA GLU A 10 0.39 -17.22 -6.08
C GLU A 10 0.17 -16.22 -4.93
N LEU A 11 -1.04 -15.69 -4.74
CA LEU A 11 -1.35 -14.82 -3.59
C LEU A 11 -1.11 -15.55 -2.26
N LEU A 12 -1.54 -16.81 -2.14
CA LEU A 12 -1.32 -17.60 -0.93
C LEU A 12 0.17 -17.86 -0.68
N GLU A 13 0.95 -18.14 -1.73
CA GLU A 13 2.40 -18.30 -1.65
C GLU A 13 3.09 -17.03 -1.15
N VAL A 14 2.72 -15.86 -1.68
CA VAL A 14 3.24 -14.56 -1.23
C VAL A 14 2.90 -14.30 0.24
N LEU A 15 1.68 -14.64 0.67
CA LEU A 15 1.27 -14.47 2.08
C LEU A 15 2.04 -15.41 3.01
N ALA A 16 2.27 -16.66 2.60
CA ALA A 16 3.08 -17.61 3.35
C ALA A 16 4.55 -17.13 3.46
N GLU A 17 5.15 -16.69 2.35
CA GLU A 17 6.50 -16.12 2.35
C GLU A 17 6.59 -14.90 3.27
N ALA A 18 5.60 -14.00 3.24
CA ALA A 18 5.56 -12.85 4.12
C ALA A 18 5.46 -13.28 5.60
N GLY A 19 4.64 -14.28 5.91
CA GLY A 19 4.51 -14.83 7.27
C GLY A 19 5.81 -15.39 7.83
N GLU A 20 6.68 -15.95 6.99
CA GLU A 20 7.97 -16.47 7.43
C GLU A 20 9.07 -15.41 7.43
N ARG A 21 9.18 -14.63 6.34
CA ARG A 21 10.31 -13.72 6.15
C ARG A 21 10.10 -12.38 6.83
N PHE A 22 8.93 -11.74 6.62
CA PHE A 22 8.62 -10.44 7.21
C PHE A 22 8.31 -10.53 8.71
N ALA A 23 7.67 -11.62 9.16
CA ALA A 23 7.52 -11.90 10.59
C ALA A 23 8.72 -12.67 11.19
N GLY A 24 9.88 -12.62 10.54
CA GLY A 24 11.09 -13.33 10.94
C GLY A 24 12.24 -12.40 11.35
N LYS A 25 13.34 -13.02 11.78
CA LYS A 25 14.54 -12.32 12.27
C LYS A 25 15.19 -11.36 11.27
N GLU A 26 14.99 -11.59 9.97
CA GLU A 26 15.45 -10.69 8.90
C GLU A 26 14.93 -9.26 9.12
N TRP A 27 13.73 -9.12 9.67
CA TRP A 27 13.06 -7.85 9.94
C TRP A 27 13.08 -7.48 11.43
N MET A 28 14.02 -8.05 12.20
CA MET A 28 14.18 -7.80 13.63
C MET A 28 12.95 -8.17 14.47
N VAL A 29 12.10 -9.09 13.97
CA VAL A 29 11.01 -9.69 14.74
C VAL A 29 11.61 -10.78 15.62
N VAL A 30 11.64 -10.54 16.93
CA VAL A 30 12.43 -11.36 17.87
C VAL A 30 11.61 -12.03 18.97
N ASP A 31 10.39 -11.57 19.22
CA ASP A 31 9.49 -12.16 20.21
C ASP A 31 8.08 -12.44 19.64
N ASP A 32 7.28 -13.21 20.38
CA ASP A 32 5.94 -13.63 19.96
C ASP A 32 4.98 -12.45 19.75
N ARG A 33 5.19 -11.33 20.45
CA ARG A 33 4.38 -10.13 20.29
C ARG A 33 4.70 -9.46 18.96
N ASP A 34 5.98 -9.35 18.61
CA ASP A 34 6.42 -8.82 17.33
C ASP A 34 5.89 -9.68 16.17
N VAL A 35 5.91 -11.02 16.33
CA VAL A 35 5.36 -11.95 15.33
C VAL A 35 3.86 -11.66 15.11
N ALA A 36 3.10 -11.47 16.19
CA ALA A 36 1.67 -11.17 16.10
C ALA A 36 1.41 -9.81 15.41
N GLU A 37 2.20 -8.78 15.72
CA GLU A 37 2.07 -7.46 15.07
C GLU A 37 2.52 -7.49 13.59
N ALA A 38 3.52 -8.29 13.25
CA ALA A 38 3.94 -8.50 11.86
C ALA A 38 2.81 -9.14 11.04
N HIS A 39 2.16 -10.18 11.56
CA HIS A 39 1.00 -10.81 10.91
C HIS A 39 -0.20 -9.86 10.79
N ARG A 40 -0.45 -9.03 11.81
CA ARG A 40 -1.47 -7.98 11.72
C ARG A 40 -1.14 -6.97 10.63
N THR A 41 0.13 -6.60 10.50
CA THR A 41 0.60 -5.71 9.44
C THR A 41 0.41 -6.31 8.05
N ILE A 42 0.75 -7.60 7.86
CA ILE A 42 0.48 -8.34 6.62
C ILE A 42 -1.01 -8.32 6.29
N ALA A 43 -1.88 -8.57 7.26
CA ALA A 43 -3.33 -8.54 7.07
C ALA A 43 -3.84 -7.14 6.66
N HIS A 44 -3.31 -6.06 7.26
CA HIS A 44 -3.64 -4.69 6.84
C HIS A 44 -3.21 -4.40 5.40
N ILE A 45 -2.02 -4.85 5.00
CA ILE A 45 -1.52 -4.70 3.62
C ILE A 45 -2.38 -5.48 2.64
N LEU A 46 -2.78 -6.71 2.98
CA LEU A 46 -3.71 -7.50 2.17
C LEU A 46 -5.06 -6.79 2.04
N GLN A 47 -5.65 -6.33 3.14
CA GLN A 47 -6.91 -5.59 3.13
C GLN A 47 -6.83 -4.34 2.25
N SER A 48 -5.70 -3.66 2.27
CA SER A 48 -5.40 -2.55 1.38
C SER A 48 -5.35 -2.99 -0.08
N GLY A 49 -4.58 -4.03 -0.42
CA GLY A 49 -4.50 -4.54 -1.79
C GLY A 49 -5.86 -4.97 -2.35
N LEU A 50 -6.74 -5.54 -1.52
CA LEU A 50 -8.10 -5.88 -1.93
C LEU A 50 -8.92 -4.62 -2.28
N VAL A 51 -8.96 -3.63 -1.39
CA VAL A 51 -9.76 -2.40 -1.61
C VAL A 51 -9.17 -1.48 -2.69
N SER A 52 -7.85 -1.48 -2.80
CA SER A 52 -7.07 -0.56 -3.63
C SER A 52 -6.57 -1.16 -4.93
N HIS A 53 -6.66 -2.47 -5.17
CA HIS A 53 -6.19 -3.05 -6.45
C HIS A 53 -7.18 -4.04 -7.03
N ALA A 54 -7.75 -4.93 -6.22
CA ALA A 54 -8.75 -5.87 -6.73
C ALA A 54 -10.04 -5.16 -7.16
N GLU A 55 -10.45 -4.13 -6.41
CA GLU A 55 -11.69 -3.37 -6.65
C GLU A 55 -11.49 -2.10 -7.49
N PHE A 56 -10.31 -1.89 -8.09
CA PHE A 56 -10.02 -0.67 -8.85
C PHE A 56 -10.79 -0.62 -10.17
N ASP A 57 -11.61 0.42 -10.32
CA ASP A 57 -12.30 0.74 -11.57
C ASP A 57 -11.95 2.19 -12.00
N PRO A 58 -10.98 2.37 -12.90
CA PRO A 58 -10.59 3.69 -13.37
C PRO A 58 -11.60 4.33 -14.34
N GLU A 59 -12.58 3.57 -14.85
CA GLU A 59 -13.71 4.12 -15.62
C GLU A 59 -14.73 4.79 -14.69
N ARG A 60 -14.82 4.32 -13.44
CA ARG A 60 -15.75 4.83 -12.42
C ARG A 60 -15.00 5.20 -11.14
N PRO A 61 -14.12 6.22 -11.18
CA PRO A 61 -13.32 6.63 -10.04
C PRO A 61 -14.20 7.06 -8.87
N VAL A 62 -13.95 6.46 -7.70
CA VAL A 62 -14.55 6.87 -6.43
C VAL A 62 -13.45 7.05 -5.39
N TRP A 63 -13.54 8.12 -4.60
CA TRP A 63 -12.63 8.33 -3.48
C TRP A 63 -12.88 7.28 -2.40
N ARG A 64 -11.85 6.48 -2.11
CA ARG A 64 -11.88 5.46 -1.06
C ARG A 64 -10.90 5.82 0.03
N ARG A 65 -11.33 5.69 1.29
CA ARG A 65 -10.46 5.95 2.43
C ARG A 65 -9.44 4.82 2.57
N ILE A 66 -8.16 5.10 2.38
CA ILE A 66 -7.12 4.05 2.35
C ILE A 66 -6.55 3.73 3.72
N VAL A 67 -6.51 4.72 4.63
CA VAL A 67 -6.10 4.55 6.02
C VAL A 67 -7.30 4.71 6.94
N THR A 68 -7.51 3.74 7.82
CA THR A 68 -8.54 3.76 8.86
C THR A 68 -7.89 3.45 10.22
N PRO A 69 -8.63 3.56 11.35
CA PRO A 69 -8.11 3.07 12.63
C PRO A 69 -7.70 1.59 12.61
N THR A 70 -8.31 0.80 11.72
CA THR A 70 -8.11 -0.66 11.60
C THR A 70 -7.39 -1.09 10.32
N ARG A 71 -6.92 -0.14 9.50
CA ARG A 71 -6.13 -0.41 8.28
C ARG A 71 -5.00 0.59 8.17
N LYS A 72 -3.78 0.10 8.28
CA LYS A 72 -2.54 0.88 8.34
C LYS A 72 -1.61 0.53 7.18
N PHE A 73 -0.76 1.48 6.79
CA PHE A 73 0.07 1.38 5.58
C PHE A 73 1.54 1.76 5.84
N SER A 74 2.04 1.41 7.03
CA SER A 74 3.44 1.61 7.48
C SER A 74 3.98 3.01 7.16
N GLY A 75 3.63 4.00 8.00
CA GLY A 75 4.06 5.39 7.84
C GLY A 75 2.90 6.38 7.61
N ASP A 76 1.66 5.98 7.89
CA ASP A 76 0.52 6.89 7.88
C ASP A 76 0.60 7.93 8.99
N ASN A 77 0.22 9.18 8.66
CA ASN A 77 0.06 10.23 9.66
C ASN A 77 -1.32 10.10 10.31
N ALA A 78 -1.36 9.84 11.61
CA ALA A 78 -2.62 9.71 12.37
C ALA A 78 -3.49 10.99 12.35
N HIS A 79 -2.89 12.16 12.09
CA HIS A 79 -3.60 13.43 11.96
C HIS A 79 -4.11 13.71 10.54
N ALA A 80 -3.84 12.83 9.59
CA ALA A 80 -4.26 12.99 8.20
C ALA A 80 -5.36 11.99 7.82
N ILE A 81 -6.23 12.43 6.92
CA ILE A 81 -7.25 11.59 6.30
C ILE A 81 -6.83 11.34 4.86
N TYR A 82 -6.57 10.07 4.54
CA TYR A 82 -6.09 9.66 3.22
C TYR A 82 -7.22 9.06 2.39
N PHE A 83 -7.38 9.59 1.18
CA PHE A 83 -8.24 9.04 0.15
C PHE A 83 -7.42 8.76 -1.11
N GLU A 84 -7.85 7.77 -1.88
CA GLU A 84 -7.37 7.55 -3.24
C GLU A 84 -8.55 7.27 -4.19
N ALA A 85 -8.35 7.53 -5.47
CA ALA A 85 -9.25 7.11 -6.53
C ALA A 85 -8.39 6.70 -7.74
N PRO A 86 -8.62 5.51 -8.34
CA PRO A 86 -7.93 5.13 -9.56
C PRO A 86 -8.41 6.01 -10.70
N ILE A 87 -7.49 6.58 -11.48
CA ILE A 87 -7.82 7.41 -12.64
C ILE A 87 -7.07 6.91 -13.88
N ARG A 88 -7.63 7.15 -15.06
CA ARG A 88 -6.95 6.96 -16.33
C ARG A 88 -6.07 8.16 -16.65
N GLY A 89 -4.94 7.91 -17.29
CA GLY A 89 -4.01 8.99 -17.69
C GLY A 89 -4.46 9.80 -18.91
N ASP A 90 -5.47 9.31 -19.64
CA ASP A 90 -5.98 9.89 -20.89
C ASP A 90 -7.36 10.55 -20.74
N CYS A 91 -7.82 10.74 -19.49
CA CYS A 91 -9.08 11.41 -19.18
C CYS A 91 -8.85 12.71 -18.40
N THR A 92 -9.83 13.60 -18.46
CA THR A 92 -9.88 14.80 -17.61
C THR A 92 -10.92 14.61 -16.51
N TYR A 93 -10.55 14.88 -15.27
CA TYR A 93 -11.41 14.70 -14.10
C TYR A 93 -11.66 16.02 -13.39
N ARG A 94 -12.85 16.17 -12.81
CA ARG A 94 -13.21 17.30 -11.94
C ARG A 94 -13.41 16.80 -10.51
N ILE A 95 -12.64 17.36 -9.58
CA ILE A 95 -12.80 17.10 -8.14
C ILE A 95 -13.72 18.17 -7.57
N THR A 96 -14.74 17.75 -6.82
CA THR A 96 -15.67 18.65 -6.11
C THR A 96 -15.86 18.15 -4.68
N GLY A 97 -16.20 19.05 -3.76
CA GLY A 97 -16.42 18.69 -2.37
C GLY A 97 -16.31 19.89 -1.43
N ASN A 98 -16.32 19.61 -0.13
CA ASN A 98 -16.18 20.60 0.92
C ASN A 98 -14.89 20.34 1.71
N LEU A 99 -14.04 21.36 1.81
CA LEU A 99 -12.78 21.32 2.55
C LEU A 99 -12.80 22.16 3.84
N THR A 100 -13.96 22.69 4.24
CA THR A 100 -14.12 23.47 5.47
C THR A 100 -13.60 22.67 6.66
N GLN A 101 -12.88 23.34 7.57
CA GLN A 101 -12.15 22.77 8.72
C GLN A 101 -10.84 22.04 8.41
N ALA A 102 -10.51 21.76 7.14
CA ALA A 102 -9.18 21.25 6.82
C ALA A 102 -8.15 22.39 6.90
N VAL A 103 -7.23 22.31 7.87
CA VAL A 103 -6.10 23.26 7.98
C VAL A 103 -5.05 23.04 6.87
N TYR A 104 -5.07 21.87 6.25
CA TYR A 104 -4.22 21.50 5.12
C TYR A 104 -4.94 20.50 4.22
N THR A 105 -4.83 20.68 2.90
CA THR A 105 -5.32 19.72 1.90
C THR A 105 -4.37 19.70 0.71
N ALA A 106 -4.05 18.51 0.21
CA ALA A 106 -3.22 18.35 -0.96
C ALA A 106 -3.75 17.20 -1.83
N PHE A 107 -3.61 17.37 -3.14
CA PHE A 107 -3.91 16.34 -4.14
C PHE A 107 -2.61 15.93 -4.82
N LYS A 108 -2.43 14.64 -5.01
CA LYS A 108 -1.29 14.08 -5.73
C LYS A 108 -1.82 13.09 -6.75
N SER A 109 -1.45 13.28 -8.01
CA SER A 109 -1.53 12.23 -9.02
C SER A 109 -0.20 11.49 -9.07
N GLY A 110 -0.26 10.19 -9.28
CA GLY A 110 0.91 9.34 -9.42
C GLY A 110 0.60 8.19 -10.36
N GLY A 111 1.47 7.97 -11.35
CA GLY A 111 1.43 6.77 -12.17
C GLY A 111 2.28 5.66 -11.57
N ARG A 112 1.99 4.40 -11.89
CA ARG A 112 2.97 3.33 -11.67
C ARG A 112 4.19 3.64 -12.53
N ARG A 113 5.31 4.04 -11.93
CA ARG A 113 6.61 3.77 -12.57
C ARG A 113 6.74 2.25 -12.62
N GLN A 114 6.72 1.64 -13.80
CA GLN A 114 7.27 0.30 -13.98
C GLN A 114 8.76 0.38 -13.67
N ARG A 115 9.13 0.33 -12.39
CA ARG A 115 10.48 -0.05 -12.01
C ARG A 115 10.54 -1.54 -12.29
N ARG A 116 11.12 -1.92 -13.43
CA ARG A 116 11.63 -3.28 -13.63
C ARG A 116 12.55 -3.54 -12.43
N LEU A 117 12.14 -4.39 -11.49
CA LEU A 117 13.01 -4.83 -10.42
C LEU A 117 14.14 -5.60 -11.10
N VAL A 118 15.26 -4.92 -11.35
CA VAL A 118 16.51 -5.60 -11.65
C VAL A 118 17.01 -6.10 -10.30
N PRO A 119 17.16 -7.43 -10.09
CA PRO A 119 17.78 -7.93 -8.87
C PRO A 119 19.25 -7.49 -8.91
N GLY A 120 19.58 -6.51 -8.08
CA GLY A 120 20.93 -6.02 -7.85
C GLY A 120 21.12 -5.82 -6.36
N PRO A 121 22.31 -6.08 -5.81
CA PRO A 121 22.53 -6.02 -4.38
C PRO A 121 22.21 -4.62 -3.85
N TYR A 122 21.37 -4.57 -2.83
CA TYR A 122 20.96 -3.35 -2.14
C TYR A 122 22.21 -2.67 -1.54
N ARG A 123 22.80 -1.70 -2.24
CA ARG A 123 23.80 -0.80 -1.65
C ARG A 123 23.08 0.31 -0.90
N ARG A 124 23.27 0.34 0.42
CA ARG A 124 22.94 1.50 1.25
C ARG A 124 23.94 2.61 0.95
N ASP A 125 23.62 3.47 -0.01
CA ASP A 125 24.30 4.77 -0.08
C ASP A 125 23.58 5.73 0.87
N ALA A 126 24.23 5.95 2.02
CA ALA A 126 23.84 6.93 3.00
C ALA A 126 23.79 8.32 2.35
N GLN A 127 22.60 8.91 2.22
CA GLN A 127 22.47 10.33 1.91
C GLN A 127 22.92 11.14 3.13
N ARG A 128 24.20 11.53 3.10
CA ARG A 128 24.72 12.66 3.86
C ARG A 128 24.34 13.95 3.13
N HIS A 129 23.71 14.85 3.89
CA HIS A 129 23.70 16.32 3.76
C HIS A 129 22.94 16.97 2.59
N ALA A 130 22.00 17.86 2.94
CA ALA A 130 22.24 19.30 2.86
C ALA A 130 21.31 20.04 3.84
N VAL A 131 21.91 21.02 4.53
CA VAL A 131 21.26 22.11 5.28
C VAL A 131 20.80 23.17 4.28
#